data_AF-A0A1F1ZLS7-F1
#
_entry.id   AF-A0A1F1ZLS7-F1
#
_cell.length_a   1.000
_cell.length_b   1.000
_cell.length_c   1.000
_cell.angle_alpha   90.00
_cell.angle_beta   90.00
_cell.angle_gamma   90.00
#
_symmetry.space_group_name_H-M   'P 1'
#
loop_
_entity.id
_entity.type
_entity.pdbx_description
1 polymer ?
#
loop_
_entity_poly.entity_id
_entity_poly.type
_entity_poly.pdbx_seq_one_letter_code
_entity_poly.pdbx_strand_id
1 'polypeptide(L)'
;MTHKPGSQDAYHRRRSQAIAVNKRRRRQLDWEDTRKPAWVAWLSGVCTIALLLTLLALGATEDSTAPIANGDRLGPFDTSRMQYQHRAQQTLAEAQGDEPRWALVLADRPWTSDSMAKLLSDVETSHQRLRVSTVYAAGSGLVAEAVGEPAIGHTRADVFANVALDLAGENPRVAKRVVFDAMLVYGKPDTLRALSQRVFSVEPAPVDAVYGKIGVRTQALDQ
;
A
#
# COMPACT_ATOMS: atom_id res chain seq x y z
N MET A 1 112.98 45.80 -2.37
CA MET A 1 112.47 44.43 -2.57
C MET A 1 112.31 43.78 -1.21
N THR A 2 111.07 43.57 -0.76
CA THR A 2 110.75 42.83 0.47
C THR A 2 109.37 42.22 0.31
N HIS A 3 109.34 40.90 0.08
CA HIS A 3 108.14 40.08 0.12
C HIS A 3 107.79 39.79 1.59
N LYS A 4 106.50 39.83 1.95
CA LYS A 4 105.98 39.11 3.12
C LYS A 4 104.68 38.37 2.75
N PRO A 5 104.48 37.13 3.24
CA PRO A 5 103.51 36.18 2.71
C PRO A 5 102.18 36.22 3.46
N GLY A 6 101.15 35.63 2.83
CA GLY A 6 99.75 35.72 3.23
C GLY A 6 99.33 34.90 4.45
N SER A 7 98.04 35.05 4.80
CA SER A 7 97.33 34.22 5.77
C SER A 7 95.95 33.87 5.24
N GLN A 8 95.89 32.70 4.60
CA GLN A 8 94.68 31.93 4.35
C GLN A 8 94.18 31.35 5.68
N ASP A 9 93.28 32.03 6.41
CA ASP A 9 92.75 31.48 7.68
C ASP A 9 91.30 31.88 8.02
N ALA A 10 90.51 32.33 7.05
CA ALA A 10 89.13 32.77 7.30
C ALA A 10 88.04 31.71 7.02
N TYR A 11 88.39 30.42 7.00
CA TYR A 11 87.48 29.33 6.60
C TYR A 11 87.08 28.36 7.72
N HIS A 12 86.96 28.77 8.98
CA HIS A 12 86.30 27.91 9.97
C HIS A 12 85.42 28.65 10.98
N ARG A 13 84.21 28.09 11.18
CA ARG A 13 83.14 28.36 12.16
C ARG A 13 82.00 29.27 11.72
N ARG A 14 81.09 28.75 10.89
CA ARG A 14 79.66 29.04 11.07
C ARG A 14 79.07 28.02 12.04
N ARG A 15 78.87 28.42 13.30
CA ARG A 15 77.99 27.69 14.23
C ARG A 15 76.57 27.80 13.71
N SER A 16 75.88 26.67 13.50
CA SER A 16 74.44 26.64 13.32
C SER A 16 73.79 27.17 14.61
N GLN A 17 73.34 28.42 14.60
CA GLN A 17 72.47 28.93 15.67
C GLN A 17 71.15 28.16 15.60
N ALA A 18 70.93 27.26 16.55
CA ALA A 18 69.63 26.68 16.78
C ALA A 18 68.69 27.82 17.23
N ILE A 19 67.83 28.26 16.31
CA ILE A 19 66.83 29.29 16.59
C ILE A 19 65.89 28.71 17.65
N ALA A 20 65.85 29.33 18.83
CA ALA A 20 64.96 28.91 19.91
C ALA A 20 63.51 28.96 19.42
N VAL A 21 62.82 27.81 19.50
CA VAL A 21 61.43 27.67 19.05
C VAL A 21 60.54 28.60 19.87
N ASN A 22 60.03 29.63 19.20
CA ASN A 22 59.16 30.62 19.83
C ASN A 22 57.78 30.00 20.10
N LYS A 23 57.54 29.61 21.35
CA LYS A 23 56.30 28.95 21.81
C LYS A 23 55.04 29.78 21.53
N ARG A 24 55.13 31.12 21.50
CA ARG A 24 53.99 31.99 21.14
C ARG A 24 53.63 31.84 19.67
N ARG A 25 54.63 31.81 18.78
CA ARG A 25 54.41 31.67 17.34
C ARG A 25 53.81 30.31 16.98
N ARG A 26 54.17 29.25 17.71
CA ARG A 26 53.60 27.91 17.51
C ARG A 26 52.11 27.85 17.87
N ARG A 27 51.73 28.44 19.01
CA ARG A 27 50.30 28.53 19.42
C ARG A 27 49.46 29.38 18.47
N GLN A 28 50.07 30.38 17.83
CA GLN A 28 49.42 31.23 16.85
C GLN A 28 49.13 30.46 15.54
N LEU A 29 50.10 29.67 15.08
CA LEU A 29 49.96 28.80 13.91
C LEU A 29 48.93 27.68 14.14
N ASP A 30 48.93 27.04 15.32
CA ASP A 30 47.93 26.02 15.68
C ASP A 30 46.49 26.57 15.67
N TRP A 31 46.33 27.87 15.99
CA TRP A 31 45.04 28.60 15.95
C TRP A 31 44.61 29.02 14.53
N GLU A 32 45.57 29.24 13.64
CA GLU A 32 45.31 29.53 12.22
C GLU A 32 44.91 28.25 11.46
N ASP A 33 45.51 27.11 11.81
CA ASP A 33 45.29 25.81 11.16
C ASP A 33 43.96 25.13 11.56
N THR A 34 43.41 25.47 12.74
CA THR A 34 42.10 24.94 13.20
C THR A 34 40.90 25.72 12.70
N ARG A 35 41.09 26.84 11.97
CA ARG A 35 39.99 27.50 11.26
C ARG A 35 39.60 26.66 10.06
N LYS A 36 38.76 25.65 10.30
CA LYS A 36 37.98 25.05 9.20
C LYS A 36 37.28 26.22 8.51
N PRO A 37 37.58 26.47 7.23
CA PRO A 37 37.11 27.67 6.57
C PRO A 37 35.58 27.64 6.55
N ALA A 38 34.95 28.77 6.81
CA ALA A 38 33.51 28.86 7.04
C ALA A 38 32.68 28.17 5.93
N TRP A 39 33.20 28.13 4.70
CA TRP A 39 32.59 27.43 3.57
C TRP A 39 32.34 25.93 3.83
N VAL A 40 33.13 25.26 4.68
CA VAL A 40 32.93 23.84 5.05
C VAL A 40 31.66 23.68 5.89
N ALA A 41 31.39 24.62 6.80
CA ALA A 41 30.16 24.60 7.60
C ALA A 41 28.94 24.91 6.74
N TRP A 42 29.06 25.86 5.80
CA TRP A 42 28.02 26.15 4.81
C TRP A 42 27.74 24.95 3.90
N LEU A 43 28.79 24.29 3.41
CA LEU A 43 28.67 23.11 2.55
C LEU A 43 28.01 21.95 3.29
N SER A 44 28.39 21.70 4.54
CA SER A 44 27.73 20.69 5.38
C SER A 44 26.26 21.01 5.60
N GLY A 45 25.91 22.28 5.87
CA GLY A 45 24.51 22.69 6.04
C GLY A 45 23.67 22.49 4.78
N VAL A 46 24.20 22.87 3.62
CA VAL A 46 23.54 22.68 2.32
C VAL A 46 23.35 21.19 2.01
N CYS A 47 24.36 20.35 2.25
CA CYS A 47 24.24 18.90 2.07
C CYS A 47 23.14 18.31 2.97
N THR A 48 23.08 18.69 4.24
CA THR A 48 22.04 18.20 5.16
C THR A 48 20.65 18.61 4.73
N ILE A 49 20.47 19.86 4.27
CA ILE A 49 19.19 20.35 3.76
C ILE A 49 18.78 19.60 2.48
N ALA A 50 19.73 19.39 1.55
CA ALA A 50 19.47 18.64 0.34
C ALA A 50 19.03 17.19 0.64
N LEU A 51 19.67 16.54 1.61
CA LEU A 51 19.33 15.18 2.07
C LEU A 51 17.94 15.14 2.74
N LEU A 52 17.60 16.14 3.54
CA LEU A 52 16.27 16.29 4.14
C LEU A 52 15.19 16.50 3.07
N LEU A 53 15.47 17.32 2.05
CA LEU A 53 14.54 17.56 0.95
C LEU A 53 14.35 16.31 0.08
N THR A 54 15.40 15.52 -0.18
CA THR A 54 15.23 14.23 -0.87
C THR A 54 14.46 13.22 -0.02
N LEU A 55 14.68 13.15 1.29
CA LEU A 55 13.87 12.28 2.17
C LEU A 55 12.40 12.69 2.20
N LEU A 56 12.12 14.00 2.26
CA LEU A 56 10.75 14.52 2.19
C LEU A 56 10.11 14.28 0.82
N ALA A 57 10.87 14.41 -0.26
CA ALA A 57 10.40 14.12 -1.61
C ALA A 57 10.13 12.61 -1.82
N LEU A 58 11.00 11.73 -1.30
CA LEU A 58 10.79 10.28 -1.36
C LEU A 58 9.60 9.85 -0.50
N GLY A 59 9.42 10.43 0.68
CA GLY A 59 8.27 10.17 1.55
C GLY A 59 6.94 10.71 1.00
N ALA A 60 6.98 11.78 0.20
CA ALA A 60 5.80 12.29 -0.51
C ALA A 60 5.45 11.47 -1.76
N THR A 61 6.33 10.58 -2.21
CA THR A 61 6.08 9.67 -3.35
C THR A 61 5.60 8.28 -2.96
N GLU A 62 5.34 8.04 -1.67
CA GLU A 62 4.70 6.81 -1.20
C GLU A 62 3.17 6.93 -1.24
N ASP A 63 2.62 7.10 -2.44
CA ASP A 63 1.22 6.79 -2.77
C ASP A 63 1.12 6.37 -4.23
N SER A 64 1.91 5.38 -4.59
CA SER A 64 1.73 4.62 -5.82
C SER A 64 2.25 3.22 -5.56
N THR A 65 1.45 2.42 -4.85
CA THR A 65 1.51 0.96 -4.91
C THR A 65 1.75 0.59 -6.37
N ALA A 66 2.94 0.07 -6.67
CA ALA A 66 3.26 -0.39 -8.02
C ALA A 66 2.11 -1.27 -8.51
N PRO A 67 1.60 -1.07 -9.75
CA PRO A 67 0.49 -1.87 -10.23
C PRO A 67 0.95 -3.34 -10.21
N ILE A 68 0.28 -4.15 -9.40
CA ILE A 68 0.39 -5.61 -9.50
C ILE A 68 -0.08 -5.94 -10.92
N ALA A 69 0.86 -6.11 -11.83
CA ALA A 69 0.61 -6.26 -13.27
C ALA A 69 0.06 -7.65 -13.65
N ASN A 70 -0.16 -8.53 -12.66
CA ASN A 70 -0.69 -9.89 -12.83
C ASN A 70 -1.96 -10.16 -11.98
N GLY A 71 -2.59 -9.13 -11.42
CA GLY A 71 -3.79 -9.31 -10.59
C GLY A 71 -5.05 -9.12 -11.41
N ASP A 72 -5.93 -10.11 -11.43
CA ASP A 72 -7.31 -9.91 -11.88
C ASP A 72 -7.93 -8.77 -11.09
N ARG A 73 -8.63 -7.88 -11.77
CA ARG A 73 -9.23 -6.70 -11.13
C ARG A 73 -10.74 -6.77 -11.28
N LEU A 74 -11.44 -6.66 -10.16
CA LEU A 74 -12.90 -6.58 -10.11
C LEU A 74 -13.32 -5.27 -9.45
N GLY A 75 -14.32 -4.64 -10.02
CA GLY A 75 -14.87 -3.39 -9.57
C GLY A 75 -14.81 -2.27 -10.61
N PRO A 76 -15.47 -1.15 -10.32
CA PRO A 76 -15.50 0.00 -11.19
C PRO A 76 -14.17 0.76 -11.14
N PHE A 77 -13.21 0.33 -11.94
CA PHE A 77 -11.97 1.06 -12.19
C PHE A 77 -12.21 2.10 -13.27
N ASP A 78 -12.22 3.38 -12.89
CA ASP A 78 -12.17 4.52 -13.81
C ASP A 78 -13.36 4.60 -14.81
N THR A 79 -14.50 3.99 -14.47
CA THR A 79 -15.73 3.99 -15.28
C THR A 79 -16.92 4.56 -14.51
N SER A 80 -17.91 5.10 -15.23
CA SER A 80 -19.19 5.46 -14.59
C SER A 80 -19.97 4.23 -14.10
N ARG A 81 -20.89 4.44 -13.15
CA ARG A 81 -21.75 3.38 -12.60
C ARG A 81 -22.50 2.61 -13.70
N MET A 82 -23.09 3.32 -14.67
CA MET A 82 -23.83 2.71 -15.79
C MET A 82 -22.91 1.93 -16.74
N GLN A 83 -21.74 2.49 -17.09
CA GLN A 83 -20.76 1.81 -17.96
C GLN A 83 -20.25 0.52 -17.30
N TYR A 84 -19.96 0.61 -16.00
CA TYR A 84 -19.54 -0.54 -15.21
C TYR A 84 -20.62 -1.64 -15.19
N GLN A 85 -21.87 -1.27 -14.91
CA GLN A 85 -22.98 -2.22 -14.86
C GLN A 85 -23.16 -2.94 -16.19
N HIS A 86 -23.14 -2.20 -17.30
CA HIS A 86 -23.24 -2.75 -18.65
C HIS A 86 -22.09 -3.72 -18.94
N ARG A 87 -20.84 -3.33 -18.63
CA ARG A 87 -19.66 -4.18 -18.81
C ARG A 87 -19.78 -5.47 -17.99
N ALA A 88 -20.13 -5.37 -16.71
CA ALA A 88 -20.30 -6.54 -15.84
C ALA A 88 -21.38 -7.50 -16.36
N GLN A 89 -22.50 -6.97 -16.85
CA GLN A 89 -23.56 -7.77 -17.48
C GLN A 89 -23.09 -8.47 -18.76
N GLN A 90 -22.31 -7.79 -19.60
CA GLN A 90 -21.73 -8.39 -20.80
C GLN A 90 -20.77 -9.53 -20.46
N THR A 91 -19.81 -9.30 -19.56
CA THR A 91 -18.86 -10.33 -19.12
C THR A 91 -19.59 -11.54 -18.51
N LEU A 92 -20.68 -11.31 -17.77
CA LEU A 92 -21.51 -12.37 -17.21
C LEU A 92 -22.32 -13.13 -18.25
N ALA A 93 -22.78 -12.47 -19.31
CA ALA A 93 -23.45 -13.13 -20.44
C ALA A 93 -22.48 -13.97 -21.27
N GLU A 94 -21.22 -13.54 -21.38
CA GLU A 94 -20.14 -14.27 -22.04
C GLU A 94 -19.58 -15.43 -21.21
N ALA A 95 -19.84 -15.44 -19.89
CA ALA A 95 -19.51 -16.54 -18.99
C ALA A 95 -20.38 -17.78 -19.29
N GLN A 96 -19.99 -18.53 -20.31
CA GLN A 96 -20.61 -19.78 -20.73
C GLN A 96 -20.00 -20.98 -20.00
N GLY A 97 -20.73 -22.09 -19.99
CA GLY A 97 -20.33 -23.36 -19.37
C GLY A 97 -20.70 -23.48 -17.89
N ASP A 98 -20.24 -24.57 -17.28
CA ASP A 98 -20.54 -24.96 -15.90
C ASP A 98 -19.38 -24.72 -14.91
N GLU A 99 -18.28 -24.15 -15.40
CA GLU A 99 -17.08 -23.93 -14.60
C GLU A 99 -17.29 -22.77 -13.60
N PRO A 100 -17.16 -23.06 -12.29
CA PRO A 100 -17.30 -22.02 -11.27
C PRO A 100 -16.15 -21.02 -11.34
N ARG A 101 -16.44 -19.78 -11.00
CA ARG A 101 -15.48 -18.67 -11.04
C ARG A 101 -15.72 -17.69 -9.91
N TRP A 102 -14.70 -16.91 -9.59
CA TRP A 102 -14.85 -15.78 -8.68
C TRP A 102 -15.69 -14.69 -9.31
N ALA A 103 -16.48 -13.99 -8.51
CA ALA A 103 -17.25 -12.85 -8.96
C ALA A 103 -17.39 -11.82 -7.83
N LEU A 104 -17.27 -10.55 -8.21
CA LEU A 104 -17.59 -9.43 -7.33
C LEU A 104 -19.06 -9.10 -7.47
N VAL A 105 -19.76 -9.12 -6.35
CA VAL A 105 -21.18 -8.77 -6.25
C VAL A 105 -21.25 -7.43 -5.56
N LEU A 106 -21.81 -6.43 -6.22
CA LEU A 106 -22.02 -5.10 -5.63
C LEU A 106 -23.48 -4.90 -5.28
N ALA A 107 -23.70 -4.28 -4.13
CA ALA A 107 -25.01 -3.96 -3.61
C ALA A 107 -25.60 -2.75 -4.34
N ASP A 108 -26.90 -2.81 -4.64
CA ASP A 108 -27.63 -1.62 -5.07
C ASP A 108 -27.89 -0.67 -3.90
N ARG A 109 -28.18 -1.26 -2.74
CA ARG A 109 -28.25 -0.60 -1.43
C ARG A 109 -27.48 -1.46 -0.43
N PRO A 110 -26.77 -0.85 0.54
CA PRO A 110 -26.01 -1.62 1.52
C PRO A 110 -26.86 -2.68 2.23
N TRP A 111 -26.29 -3.87 2.39
CA TRP A 111 -26.93 -5.01 3.03
C TRP A 111 -26.60 -5.09 4.52
N THR A 112 -27.55 -5.47 5.35
CA THR A 112 -27.28 -6.03 6.69
C THR A 112 -26.87 -7.50 6.59
N SER A 113 -26.26 -8.04 7.64
CA SER A 113 -25.92 -9.48 7.75
C SER A 113 -27.12 -10.39 7.40
N ASP A 114 -28.29 -10.10 7.97
CA ASP A 114 -29.53 -10.86 7.73
C ASP A 114 -29.99 -10.78 6.27
N SER A 115 -29.91 -9.59 5.67
CA SER A 115 -30.33 -9.39 4.29
C SER A 115 -29.39 -10.07 3.29
N MET A 116 -28.08 -10.15 3.58
CA MET A 116 -27.13 -10.93 2.79
C MET A 116 -27.45 -12.43 2.85
N ALA A 117 -27.69 -12.96 4.06
CA ALA A 117 -28.06 -14.36 4.24
C ALA A 117 -29.32 -14.71 3.44
N LYS A 118 -30.33 -13.84 3.51
CA LYS A 118 -31.59 -14.00 2.77
C LYS A 118 -31.39 -13.92 1.25
N LEU A 119 -30.62 -12.94 0.77
CA LEU A 119 -30.31 -12.79 -0.64
C LEU A 119 -29.70 -14.08 -1.23
N LEU A 120 -28.76 -14.68 -0.51
CA LEU A 120 -28.12 -15.93 -0.94
C LEU A 120 -29.09 -17.11 -0.85
N SER A 121 -29.87 -17.24 0.23
CA SER A 121 -30.84 -18.34 0.35
C SER A 121 -31.91 -18.34 -0.74
N ASP A 122 -32.25 -17.16 -1.26
CA ASP A 122 -33.26 -17.03 -2.32
C ASP A 122 -32.73 -17.43 -3.72
N VAL A 123 -31.41 -17.50 -3.90
CA VAL A 123 -30.75 -17.79 -5.18
C VAL A 123 -30.11 -19.18 -5.18
N GLU A 124 -29.65 -19.64 -4.03
CA GLU A 124 -29.02 -20.95 -3.89
C GLU A 124 -30.04 -22.08 -3.91
N THR A 125 -29.62 -23.20 -4.47
CA THR A 125 -30.34 -24.48 -4.38
C THR A 125 -29.47 -25.50 -3.67
N SER A 126 -30.06 -26.64 -3.27
CA SER A 126 -29.33 -27.72 -2.59
C SER A 126 -28.08 -28.22 -3.36
N HIS A 127 -28.04 -28.02 -4.69
CA HIS A 127 -26.94 -28.45 -5.56
C HIS A 127 -26.10 -27.31 -6.14
N GLN A 128 -26.48 -26.06 -5.89
CA GLN A 128 -25.79 -24.87 -6.40
C GLN A 128 -25.67 -23.83 -5.30
N ARG A 129 -24.66 -24.02 -4.44
CA ARG A 129 -24.32 -23.07 -3.37
C ARG A 129 -23.18 -22.17 -3.82
N LEU A 130 -23.29 -20.89 -3.50
CA LEU A 130 -22.22 -19.92 -3.61
C LEU A 130 -21.34 -20.05 -2.37
N ARG A 131 -20.02 -20.02 -2.59
CA ARG A 131 -19.06 -19.79 -1.52
C ARG A 131 -18.85 -18.30 -1.40
N VAL A 132 -19.02 -17.73 -0.21
CA VAL A 132 -18.71 -16.32 0.08
C VAL A 132 -17.39 -16.30 0.82
N SER A 133 -16.37 -15.64 0.27
CA SER A 133 -15.02 -15.64 0.88
C SER A 133 -14.58 -14.28 1.38
N THR A 134 -15.19 -13.21 0.90
CA THR A 134 -14.90 -11.86 1.39
C THR A 134 -16.17 -11.03 1.36
N VAL A 135 -16.40 -10.24 2.41
CA VAL A 135 -17.41 -9.19 2.43
C VAL A 135 -16.74 -7.84 2.63
N TYR A 136 -17.33 -6.79 2.09
CA TYR A 136 -16.80 -5.44 2.17
C TYR A 136 -17.79 -4.56 2.92
N ALA A 137 -17.36 -3.99 4.04
CA ALA A 137 -18.20 -3.11 4.84
C ALA A 137 -18.34 -1.75 4.14
N ALA A 138 -19.56 -1.20 4.12
CA ALA A 138 -19.82 0.09 3.51
C ALA A 138 -19.28 1.23 4.39
N GLY A 139 -18.70 2.25 3.78
CA GLY A 139 -18.14 3.42 4.47
C GLY A 139 -17.01 4.09 3.70
N SER A 140 -16.34 5.06 4.33
CA SER A 140 -15.27 5.86 3.70
C SER A 140 -13.93 5.12 3.50
N GLY A 141 -13.90 3.80 3.70
CA GLY A 141 -12.73 2.96 3.50
C GLY A 141 -13.14 1.55 3.09
N LEU A 142 -12.35 0.92 2.21
CA LEU A 142 -12.55 -0.47 1.81
C LEU A 142 -12.12 -1.39 2.97
N VAL A 143 -13.06 -1.73 3.86
CA VAL A 143 -12.82 -2.70 4.92
C VAL A 143 -13.26 -4.07 4.41
N ALA A 144 -12.28 -4.92 4.09
CA ALA A 144 -12.51 -6.26 3.57
C ALA A 144 -12.34 -7.30 4.68
N GLU A 145 -13.37 -8.10 4.93
CA GLU A 145 -13.35 -9.16 5.92
C GLU A 145 -13.43 -10.53 5.25
N ALA A 146 -12.51 -11.42 5.62
CA ALA A 146 -12.50 -12.78 5.14
C ALA A 146 -13.65 -13.57 5.80
N VAL A 147 -14.38 -14.33 4.98
CA VAL A 147 -15.56 -15.08 5.42
C VAL A 147 -15.28 -16.58 5.30
N GLY A 148 -15.50 -17.30 6.38
CA GLY A 148 -15.45 -18.77 6.42
C GLY A 148 -16.78 -19.39 5.97
N GLU A 149 -16.74 -20.68 5.62
CA GLU A 149 -18.00 -21.44 5.51
C GLU A 149 -18.56 -21.77 6.89
N PRO A 150 -19.89 -21.92 7.02
CA PRO A 150 -20.51 -22.26 8.30
C PRO A 150 -19.96 -23.58 8.87
N ALA A 151 -19.59 -23.55 10.15
CA ALA A 151 -19.25 -24.75 10.89
C ALA A 151 -20.48 -25.67 11.07
N ILE A 152 -20.25 -26.94 11.41
CA ILE A 152 -21.34 -27.89 11.68
C ILE A 152 -22.25 -27.34 12.79
N GLY A 153 -23.56 -27.33 12.53
CA GLY A 153 -24.56 -26.79 13.45
C GLY A 153 -24.77 -25.27 13.36
N HIS A 154 -23.97 -24.57 12.55
CA HIS A 154 -24.12 -23.15 12.28
C HIS A 154 -24.66 -22.88 10.87
N THR A 155 -25.28 -21.74 10.72
CA THR A 155 -25.83 -21.22 9.46
C THR A 155 -24.91 -20.15 8.89
N ARG A 156 -25.13 -19.80 7.62
CA ARG A 156 -24.44 -18.66 6.99
C ARG A 156 -24.86 -17.32 7.59
N ALA A 157 -26.09 -17.22 8.08
CA ALA A 157 -26.53 -16.05 8.84
C ALA A 157 -25.68 -15.85 10.09
N ASP A 158 -25.33 -16.94 10.81
CA ASP A 158 -24.46 -16.85 11.98
C ASP A 158 -23.06 -16.35 11.61
N VAL A 159 -22.51 -16.83 10.48
CA VAL A 159 -21.20 -16.35 10.00
C VAL A 159 -21.24 -14.85 9.71
N PHE A 160 -22.24 -14.35 8.98
CA PHE A 160 -22.33 -12.92 8.69
C PHE A 160 -22.61 -12.07 9.93
N ALA A 161 -23.38 -12.60 10.88
CA ALA A 161 -23.62 -11.94 12.16
C ALA A 161 -22.32 -11.80 12.97
N ASN A 162 -21.47 -12.83 12.97
CA ASN A 162 -20.17 -12.79 13.64
C ASN A 162 -19.23 -11.76 12.97
N VAL A 163 -19.15 -11.75 11.63
CA VAL A 163 -18.35 -10.74 10.91
C VAL A 163 -18.82 -9.31 11.25
N ALA A 164 -20.13 -9.10 11.31
CA ALA A 164 -20.68 -7.79 11.71
C ALA A 164 -20.37 -7.45 13.19
N LEU A 165 -20.28 -8.45 14.06
CA LEU A 165 -19.92 -8.28 15.46
C LEU A 165 -18.43 -7.92 15.63
N ASP A 166 -17.55 -8.60 14.89
CA ASP A 166 -16.11 -8.35 14.87
C ASP A 166 -15.82 -6.91 14.40
N LEU A 167 -16.43 -6.50 13.28
CA LEU A 167 -16.35 -5.13 12.76
C LEU A 167 -16.88 -4.08 13.73
N ALA A 168 -17.83 -4.47 14.58
CA ALA A 168 -18.40 -3.62 15.61
C ALA A 168 -17.60 -3.60 16.92
N GLY A 169 -16.44 -4.27 16.98
CA GLY A 169 -15.64 -4.39 18.19
C GLY A 169 -16.38 -5.11 19.31
N GLU A 170 -17.05 -6.22 18.99
CA GLU A 170 -17.79 -7.07 19.94
C GLU A 170 -19.01 -6.39 20.58
N ASN A 171 -19.54 -5.32 19.97
CA ASN A 171 -20.73 -4.62 20.47
C ASN A 171 -21.99 -4.98 19.67
N PRO A 172 -22.94 -5.75 20.23
CA PRO A 172 -24.14 -6.18 19.51
C PRO A 172 -25.06 -5.05 19.05
N ARG A 173 -25.03 -3.88 19.72
CA ARG A 173 -25.85 -2.73 19.32
C ARG A 173 -25.28 -2.02 18.09
N VAL A 174 -23.95 -2.00 17.99
CA VAL A 174 -23.23 -1.43 16.84
C VAL A 174 -23.27 -2.41 15.67
N ALA A 175 -23.11 -3.72 15.92
CA ALA A 175 -23.17 -4.78 14.92
C ALA A 175 -24.45 -4.74 14.06
N LYS A 176 -25.61 -4.43 14.69
CA LYS A 176 -26.89 -4.26 13.99
C LYS A 176 -26.94 -3.11 12.99
N ARG A 177 -25.96 -2.20 13.03
CA ARG A 177 -25.83 -1.04 12.15
C ARG A 177 -24.73 -1.23 11.10
N VAL A 178 -23.92 -2.28 11.22
CA VAL A 178 -22.92 -2.63 10.22
C VAL A 178 -23.64 -3.05 8.95
N VAL A 179 -23.21 -2.48 7.83
CA VAL A 179 -23.75 -2.76 6.50
C VAL A 179 -22.63 -3.02 5.52
N PHE A 180 -22.93 -3.76 4.46
CA PHE A 180 -21.97 -4.24 3.47
C PHE A 180 -22.39 -3.77 2.08
N ASP A 181 -21.45 -3.29 1.28
CA ASP A 181 -21.67 -2.79 -0.08
C ASP A 181 -21.25 -3.79 -1.16
N ALA A 182 -20.46 -4.81 -0.81
CA ALA A 182 -20.03 -5.83 -1.73
C ALA A 182 -19.69 -7.16 -1.07
N MET A 183 -19.62 -8.21 -1.90
CA MET A 183 -19.09 -9.52 -1.53
C MET A 183 -18.33 -10.16 -2.70
N LEU A 184 -17.28 -10.91 -2.38
CA LEU A 184 -16.56 -11.77 -3.33
C LEU A 184 -17.06 -13.21 -3.16
N VAL A 185 -17.66 -13.74 -4.22
CA VAL A 185 -18.28 -15.07 -4.23
C VAL A 185 -17.63 -15.97 -5.26
N TYR A 186 -17.73 -17.29 -5.05
CA TYR A 186 -17.32 -18.31 -6.00
C TYR A 186 -18.50 -19.21 -6.33
N GLY A 187 -18.80 -19.37 -7.63
CA GLY A 187 -19.94 -20.16 -8.05
C GLY A 187 -20.09 -20.31 -9.55
N LYS A 188 -21.06 -21.13 -9.95
CA LYS A 188 -21.36 -21.42 -11.36
C LYS A 188 -22.03 -20.23 -12.06
N PRO A 189 -21.83 -20.05 -13.37
CA PRO A 189 -22.41 -18.94 -14.12
C PRO A 189 -23.93 -18.82 -13.99
N ASP A 190 -24.67 -19.93 -13.94
CA ASP A 190 -26.13 -19.92 -13.76
C ASP A 190 -26.56 -19.25 -12.44
N THR A 191 -25.90 -19.61 -11.33
CA THR A 191 -26.18 -19.03 -10.01
C THR A 191 -25.77 -17.57 -9.95
N LEU A 192 -24.66 -17.20 -10.60
CA LEU A 192 -24.21 -15.81 -10.72
C LEU A 192 -25.21 -14.96 -11.54
N ARG A 193 -25.78 -15.52 -12.62
CA ARG A 193 -26.84 -14.89 -13.42
C ARG A 193 -28.16 -14.72 -12.65
N ALA A 194 -28.52 -15.69 -11.81
CA ALA A 194 -29.67 -15.55 -10.93
C ALA A 194 -29.43 -14.46 -9.86
N LEU A 195 -28.21 -14.36 -9.32
CA LEU A 195 -27.85 -13.32 -8.36
C LEU A 195 -27.88 -11.92 -8.99
N SER A 196 -27.43 -11.77 -10.24
CA SER A 196 -27.37 -10.46 -10.92
C SER A 196 -28.73 -9.79 -11.13
N GLN A 197 -29.84 -10.53 -10.99
CA GLN A 197 -31.19 -9.98 -11.06
C GLN A 197 -31.63 -9.27 -9.78
N ARG A 198 -30.88 -9.43 -8.68
CA ARG A 198 -31.26 -8.98 -7.32
C ARG A 198 -30.28 -7.97 -6.72
N VAL A 199 -29.18 -7.71 -7.41
CA VAL A 199 -28.09 -6.85 -6.95
C VAL A 199 -27.78 -5.80 -8.01
N PHE A 200 -26.91 -4.83 -7.70
CA PHE A 200 -26.53 -3.82 -8.67
C PHE A 200 -25.74 -4.41 -9.84
N SER A 201 -24.75 -5.24 -9.52
CA SER A 201 -23.91 -5.89 -10.53
C SER A 201 -23.30 -7.19 -10.00
N VAL A 202 -23.04 -8.12 -10.91
CA VAL A 202 -22.16 -9.28 -10.68
C VAL A 202 -21.10 -9.26 -11.78
N GLU A 203 -19.84 -9.01 -11.42
CA GLU A 203 -18.70 -9.03 -12.34
C GLU A 203 -17.91 -10.33 -12.13
N PRO A 204 -17.98 -11.30 -13.05
CA PRO A 204 -17.18 -12.50 -12.96
C PRO A 204 -15.72 -12.22 -13.34
N ALA A 205 -14.80 -12.84 -12.61
CA ALA A 205 -13.39 -12.92 -12.97
C ALA A 205 -13.14 -13.98 -14.07
N PRO A 206 -11.95 -13.97 -14.69
CA PRO A 206 -11.47 -15.10 -15.48
C PRO A 206 -11.55 -16.42 -14.70
N VAL A 207 -11.68 -17.54 -15.42
CA VAL A 207 -11.86 -18.86 -14.78
C VAL A 207 -10.62 -19.35 -14.02
N ASP A 208 -9.44 -18.87 -14.40
CA ASP A 208 -8.15 -19.14 -13.78
C ASP A 208 -7.80 -18.16 -12.64
N ALA A 209 -8.70 -17.23 -12.31
CA ALA A 209 -8.51 -16.27 -11.24
C ALA A 209 -8.31 -16.96 -9.88
N VAL A 210 -7.31 -16.50 -9.14
CA VAL A 210 -6.92 -17.10 -7.85
C VAL A 210 -7.34 -16.19 -6.69
N TYR A 211 -8.05 -16.76 -5.72
CA TYR A 211 -8.40 -16.07 -4.48
C TYR A 211 -7.16 -15.47 -3.78
N GLY A 212 -7.26 -14.23 -3.33
CA GLY A 212 -6.14 -13.49 -2.73
C GLY A 212 -5.20 -12.82 -3.72
N LYS A 213 -5.33 -13.08 -5.04
CA LYS A 213 -4.63 -12.33 -6.10
C LYS A 213 -5.55 -11.38 -6.88
N ILE A 214 -6.83 -11.37 -6.54
CA ILE A 214 -7.84 -10.51 -7.15
C ILE A 214 -7.82 -9.16 -6.44
N GLY A 215 -7.50 -8.09 -7.17
CA GLY A 215 -7.65 -6.72 -6.70
C GLY A 215 -9.12 -6.29 -6.79
N VAL A 216 -9.68 -5.79 -5.68
CA VAL A 216 -11.09 -5.39 -5.61
C VAL A 216 -11.21 -3.89 -5.32
N ARG A 217 -12.15 -3.24 -6.02
CA ARG A 217 -12.58 -1.87 -5.74
C ARG A 217 -14.10 -1.83 -5.62
N THR A 218 -14.64 -1.20 -4.58
CA THR A 218 -16.10 -1.06 -4.38
C THR A 218 -16.59 0.39 -4.49
N GLN A 219 -15.67 1.36 -4.42
CA GLN A 219 -15.96 2.78 -4.14
C GLN A 219 -16.51 3.65 -5.29
N ALA A 220 -16.89 3.13 -6.46
CA ALA A 220 -17.42 4.00 -7.52
C ALA A 220 -18.96 4.12 -7.54
N LEU A 221 -19.63 3.80 -6.43
CA LEU A 221 -21.10 3.87 -6.35
C LEU A 221 -21.63 5.18 -5.73
N ASP A 222 -20.73 6.09 -5.33
CA ASP A 222 -21.07 7.39 -4.70
C ASP A 222 -21.38 8.53 -5.68
N GLN A 223 -21.67 8.22 -6.96
CA GLN A 223 -22.20 9.20 -7.94
C GLN A 223 -23.36 8.61 -8.76
#